data_AF-A0A7S1SEW9-F1
#
_entry.id   AF-A0A7S1SEW9-F1
#
_cell.length_a   1.000
_cell.length_b   1.000
_cell.length_c   1.000
_cell.angle_alpha   90.00
_cell.angle_beta   90.00
_cell.angle_gamma   90.00
#
_symmetry.space_group_name_H-M   'P 1'
#
loop_
_entity.id
_entity.type
_entity.pdbx_description
1 polymer ?
#
loop_
_entity_poly.entity_id
_entity_poly.type
_entity_poly.pdbx_seq_one_letter_code
_entity_poly.pdbx_strand_id
1 'polypeptide(L)'
;MDAAQLQQLERFCHALYNATSQAEMKQAHETLLPLVQNPQCMPQLQFVLAHTSSPHALMFSATGLQKLITSHWTSVSDTQKEEMRNFLFDYLAKNGPDLYKGAPMAVSPVVRLLCRVIKLAWLEGPQFQNITEHVGQFLQSSPLHWVMGLEIYTDLTTDMQPSIGPSMSRFRRTALSFRDTSLPTIFTIGIQTLGQVNGGQINVSDKNEERRLMKQVLQLVCNCLSFDFMGTIPDETSDE
;
A
#
# COMPACT_ATOMS: atom_id res chain seq x y z
N MET A 1 -16.82 -17.41 4.96
CA MET A 1 -16.07 -17.73 6.19
C MET A 1 -16.96 -17.33 7.36
N ASP A 2 -17.11 -18.18 8.37
CA ASP A 2 -17.87 -17.83 9.59
C ASP A 2 -16.95 -17.21 10.66
N ALA A 3 -17.55 -16.78 11.78
CA ALA A 3 -16.82 -16.13 12.87
C ALA A 3 -15.78 -17.05 13.55
N ALA A 4 -16.06 -18.36 13.64
CA ALA A 4 -15.16 -19.32 14.26
C ALA A 4 -13.93 -19.58 13.39
N GLN A 5 -14.14 -19.70 12.08
CA GLN A 5 -13.08 -19.82 11.08
C GLN A 5 -12.18 -18.56 11.06
N LEU A 6 -12.79 -17.37 11.13
CA LEU A 6 -12.03 -16.11 11.23
C LEU A 6 -11.17 -16.09 12.50
N GLN A 7 -11.76 -16.39 13.67
CA GLN A 7 -11.03 -16.40 14.93
C GLN A 7 -9.88 -17.41 14.93
N GLN A 8 -10.07 -18.58 14.32
CA GLN A 8 -9.01 -19.58 14.17
C GLN A 8 -7.87 -19.07 13.28
N LEU A 9 -8.20 -18.44 12.14
CA LEU A 9 -7.21 -17.82 11.26
C LEU A 9 -6.43 -16.71 11.98
N GLU A 10 -7.11 -15.87 12.76
CA GLU A 10 -6.47 -14.81 13.55
C GLU A 10 -5.44 -15.36 14.55
N ARG A 11 -5.71 -16.53 15.17
CA ARG A 11 -4.76 -17.22 16.05
C ARG A 11 -3.52 -17.70 15.29
N PHE A 12 -3.70 -18.30 14.11
CA PHE A 12 -2.56 -18.72 13.30
C PHE A 12 -1.73 -17.52 12.81
N CYS A 13 -2.38 -16.43 12.40
CA CYS A 13 -1.66 -15.21 12.03
C CYS A 13 -0.89 -14.63 13.22
N HIS A 14 -1.46 -14.64 14.43
CA HIS A 14 -0.73 -14.22 15.63
C HIS A 14 0.49 -15.12 15.91
N ALA A 15 0.32 -16.44 15.82
CA ALA A 15 1.41 -17.39 15.99
C ALA A 15 2.55 -17.21 14.97
N LEU A 16 2.25 -16.81 13.74
CA LEU A 16 3.26 -16.57 12.71
C LEU A 16 4.31 -15.51 13.12
N TYR A 17 3.92 -14.53 13.94
CA TYR A 17 4.82 -13.47 14.40
C TYR A 17 5.30 -13.64 15.84
N ASN A 18 4.54 -14.36 16.68
CA ASN A 18 4.77 -14.41 18.14
C ASN A 18 4.92 -15.82 18.71
N ALA A 19 4.97 -16.88 17.89
CA ALA A 19 5.10 -18.25 18.39
C ALA A 19 6.40 -18.44 19.18
N THR A 20 6.27 -19.15 20.31
CA THR A 20 7.41 -19.51 21.17
C THR A 20 7.92 -20.92 20.90
N SER A 21 7.16 -21.73 20.15
CA SER A 21 7.51 -23.10 19.79
C SER A 21 7.59 -23.30 18.26
N GLN A 22 8.54 -24.11 17.82
CA GLN A 22 8.68 -24.46 16.40
C GLN A 22 7.45 -25.22 15.86
N ALA A 23 6.78 -26.02 16.71
CA ALA A 23 5.60 -26.78 16.32
C ALA A 23 4.42 -25.86 15.98
N GLU A 24 4.16 -24.86 16.82
CA GLU A 24 3.09 -23.87 16.62
C GLU A 24 3.36 -23.01 15.37
N MET A 25 4.60 -22.56 15.18
CA MET A 25 5.00 -21.81 13.99
C MET A 25 4.83 -22.65 12.71
N LYS A 26 5.23 -23.92 12.74
CA LYS A 26 5.08 -24.85 11.60
C LYS A 26 3.60 -25.07 11.27
N GLN A 27 2.76 -25.31 12.27
CA GLN A 27 1.32 -25.51 12.08
C GLN A 27 0.65 -24.26 11.49
N ALA A 28 1.00 -23.07 12.00
CA ALA A 28 0.51 -21.80 11.46
C ALA A 28 0.93 -21.63 9.99
N HIS A 29 2.20 -21.90 9.68
CA HIS A 29 2.72 -21.80 8.31
C HIS A 29 2.00 -22.78 7.35
N GLU A 30 1.87 -24.05 7.72
CA GLU A 30 1.19 -25.07 6.91
C GLU A 30 -0.28 -24.70 6.63
N THR A 31 -0.95 -24.07 7.59
CA THR A 31 -2.36 -23.65 7.45
C THR A 31 -2.49 -22.38 6.59
N LEU A 32 -1.60 -21.42 6.76
CA LEU A 32 -1.70 -20.10 6.13
C LEU A 32 -1.11 -20.07 4.71
N LEU A 33 -0.06 -20.85 4.43
CA LEU A 33 0.65 -20.83 3.16
C LEU A 33 -0.26 -21.06 1.93
N PRO A 34 -1.22 -22.02 1.94
CA PRO A 34 -2.11 -22.23 0.81
C PRO A 34 -2.94 -20.99 0.46
N LEU A 35 -3.31 -20.18 1.46
CA LEU A 35 -4.14 -18.98 1.28
C LEU A 35 -3.45 -17.90 0.45
N VAL A 36 -2.11 -17.88 0.42
CA VAL A 36 -1.30 -16.88 -0.31
C VAL A 36 -0.59 -17.45 -1.53
N GLN A 37 -0.95 -18.67 -1.93
CA GLN A 37 -0.44 -19.36 -3.11
C GLN A 37 -1.55 -19.73 -4.10
N ASN A 38 -2.80 -19.88 -3.64
CA ASN A 38 -3.94 -20.21 -4.49
C ASN A 38 -4.78 -18.95 -4.81
N PRO A 39 -4.94 -18.53 -6.08
CA PRO A 39 -5.77 -17.39 -6.45
C PRO A 39 -7.25 -17.56 -6.07
N GLN A 40 -7.74 -18.80 -5.93
CA GLN A 40 -9.11 -19.07 -5.47
C GLN A 40 -9.35 -18.63 -4.01
N CYS A 41 -8.28 -18.40 -3.24
CA CYS A 41 -8.37 -17.92 -1.86
C CYS A 41 -8.48 -16.38 -1.75
N MET A 42 -8.41 -15.62 -2.85
CA MET A 42 -8.55 -14.15 -2.80
C MET A 42 -9.83 -13.69 -2.09
N PRO A 43 -11.03 -14.26 -2.35
CA PRO A 43 -12.25 -13.85 -1.63
C PRO A 43 -12.16 -14.08 -0.12
N GLN A 44 -11.46 -15.13 0.31
CA GLN A 44 -11.25 -15.40 1.72
C GLN A 44 -10.33 -14.34 2.36
N LEU A 45 -9.24 -13.96 1.69
CA LEU A 45 -8.36 -12.92 2.19
C LEU A 45 -9.03 -11.53 2.19
N GLN A 46 -9.86 -11.23 1.18
CA GLN A 46 -10.68 -10.01 1.16
C GLN A 46 -11.66 -9.98 2.33
N PHE A 47 -12.30 -11.11 2.64
CA PHE A 47 -13.15 -11.23 3.81
C PHE A 47 -12.37 -10.96 5.11
N VAL A 48 -11.18 -11.57 5.28
CA VAL A 48 -10.34 -11.32 6.47
C VAL A 48 -10.03 -9.83 6.58
N LEU A 49 -9.55 -9.19 5.51
CA LEU A 49 -9.18 -7.77 5.49
C LEU A 49 -10.34 -6.87 5.93
N ALA A 50 -11.57 -7.19 5.49
CA ALA A 50 -12.76 -6.42 5.80
C ALA A 50 -13.31 -6.60 7.22
N HIS A 51 -13.05 -7.74 7.88
CA HIS A 51 -13.74 -8.11 9.12
C HIS A 51 -12.82 -8.36 10.32
N THR A 52 -11.52 -8.54 10.11
CA THR A 52 -10.60 -8.82 11.21
C THR A 52 -10.37 -7.60 12.09
N SER A 53 -10.22 -7.84 13.38
CA SER A 53 -9.69 -6.87 14.35
C SER A 53 -8.25 -7.19 14.76
N SER A 54 -7.70 -8.32 14.29
CA SER A 54 -6.34 -8.74 14.57
C SER A 54 -5.36 -8.04 13.62
N PRO A 55 -4.37 -7.29 14.14
CA PRO A 55 -3.40 -6.61 13.28
C PRO A 55 -2.56 -7.61 12.49
N HIS A 56 -2.20 -8.76 13.07
CA HIS A 56 -1.45 -9.80 12.38
C HIS A 56 -2.25 -10.42 11.21
N ALA A 57 -3.54 -10.64 11.40
CA ALA A 57 -4.40 -11.16 10.33
C ALA A 57 -4.59 -10.12 9.23
N LEU A 58 -4.75 -8.84 9.58
CA LEU A 58 -4.82 -7.74 8.63
C LEU A 58 -3.56 -7.64 7.76
N MET A 59 -2.37 -7.68 8.40
CA MET A 59 -1.08 -7.69 7.69
C MET A 59 -0.96 -8.90 6.77
N PHE A 60 -1.32 -10.08 7.27
CA PHE A 60 -1.27 -11.32 6.50
C PHE A 60 -2.18 -11.27 5.29
N SER A 61 -3.45 -10.85 5.46
CA SER A 61 -4.40 -10.74 4.36
C SER A 61 -3.99 -9.71 3.33
N ALA A 62 -3.50 -8.54 3.76
CA ALA A 62 -3.07 -7.49 2.85
C ALA A 62 -1.85 -7.91 2.02
N THR A 63 -0.85 -8.52 2.68
CA THR A 63 0.37 -9.02 2.02
C THR A 63 0.05 -10.19 1.09
N GLY A 64 -0.81 -11.11 1.52
CA GLY A 64 -1.27 -12.25 0.74
C GLY A 64 -2.03 -11.82 -0.51
N LEU A 65 -2.97 -10.88 -0.37
CA LEU A 65 -3.67 -10.29 -1.50
C LEU A 65 -2.71 -9.61 -2.45
N GLN A 66 -1.77 -8.80 -1.94
CA GLN A 66 -0.80 -8.10 -2.78
C GLN A 66 -0.02 -9.08 -3.66
N LYS A 67 0.41 -10.20 -3.10
CA LYS A 67 1.09 -11.27 -3.84
C LYS A 67 0.18 -11.89 -4.90
N LEU A 68 -1.01 -12.35 -4.50
CA LEU A 68 -1.94 -13.03 -5.42
C LEU A 68 -2.37 -12.13 -6.57
N ILE A 69 -2.74 -10.87 -6.31
CA ILE A 69 -3.16 -9.93 -7.37
C ILE A 69 -2.00 -9.61 -8.32
N THR A 70 -0.77 -9.55 -7.81
CA THR A 70 0.41 -9.28 -8.66
C THR A 70 0.62 -10.42 -9.66
N SER A 71 0.44 -11.67 -9.21
CA SER A 71 0.63 -12.86 -10.05
C SER A 71 -0.56 -13.18 -10.95
N HIS A 72 -1.77 -12.77 -10.58
CA HIS A 72 -3.00 -13.19 -11.25
C HIS A 72 -3.88 -12.00 -11.69
N TRP A 73 -3.30 -10.82 -11.88
CA TRP A 73 -4.03 -9.59 -12.19
C TRP A 73 -5.01 -9.72 -13.37
N THR A 74 -4.59 -10.41 -14.43
CA THR A 74 -5.39 -10.59 -15.65
C THR A 74 -6.64 -11.46 -15.44
N SER A 75 -6.72 -12.19 -14.33
CA SER A 75 -7.89 -13.01 -13.97
C SER A 75 -8.93 -12.26 -13.14
N VAL A 76 -8.60 -11.06 -12.66
CA VAL A 76 -9.50 -10.21 -11.89
C VAL A 76 -10.35 -9.38 -12.87
N SER A 77 -11.67 -9.34 -12.69
CA SER A 77 -12.53 -8.54 -13.57
C SER A 77 -12.36 -7.04 -13.33
N ASP A 78 -12.69 -6.21 -14.33
CA ASP A 78 -12.54 -4.76 -14.20
C ASP A 78 -13.38 -4.18 -13.05
N THR A 79 -14.60 -4.69 -12.85
CA THR A 79 -15.45 -4.35 -11.71
C THR A 79 -14.77 -4.69 -10.38
N GLN A 80 -14.17 -5.88 -10.25
CA GLN A 80 -13.48 -6.28 -9.02
C GLN A 80 -12.24 -5.43 -8.73
N LYS A 81 -11.53 -4.95 -9.77
CA LYS A 81 -10.38 -4.05 -9.61
C LYS A 81 -10.82 -2.70 -9.04
N GLU A 82 -11.90 -2.14 -9.57
CA GLU A 82 -12.47 -0.87 -9.09
C GLU A 82 -13.02 -1.00 -7.67
N GLU A 83 -13.81 -2.03 -7.38
CA GLU A 83 -14.33 -2.33 -6.05
C GLU A 83 -13.21 -2.49 -5.02
N MET A 84 -12.16 -3.23 -5.35
CA MET A 84 -11.01 -3.44 -4.46
C MET A 84 -10.28 -2.14 -4.15
N ARG A 85 -10.02 -1.31 -5.18
CA ARG A 85 -9.38 -0.01 -5.00
C ARG A 85 -10.21 0.91 -4.10
N ASN A 86 -11.50 1.03 -4.40
CA ASN A 86 -12.40 1.92 -3.65
C ASN A 86 -12.53 1.45 -2.20
N PHE A 87 -12.70 0.14 -1.99
CA PHE A 87 -12.72 -0.46 -0.67
C PHE A 87 -11.45 -0.15 0.14
N LEU A 88 -10.26 -0.23 -0.47
CA LEU A 88 -9.00 0.06 0.23
C LEU A 88 -8.87 1.54 0.62
N PHE A 89 -9.29 2.46 -0.26
CA PHE A 89 -9.37 3.88 0.09
C PHE A 89 -10.33 4.13 1.25
N ASP A 90 -11.55 3.61 1.16
CA ASP A 90 -12.59 3.78 2.19
C ASP A 90 -12.16 3.14 3.52
N TYR A 91 -11.53 1.98 3.46
CA TYR A 91 -11.02 1.28 4.63
C TYR A 91 -9.93 2.09 5.34
N LEU A 92 -8.97 2.64 4.58
CA LEU A 92 -7.90 3.48 5.13
C LEU A 92 -8.45 4.79 5.70
N ALA A 93 -9.36 5.46 4.97
CA ALA A 93 -10.00 6.68 5.44
C ALA A 93 -10.83 6.46 6.71
N LYS A 94 -11.50 5.31 6.84
CA LYS A 94 -12.33 5.02 8.00
C LYS A 94 -11.54 4.52 9.21
N ASN A 95 -10.63 3.55 9.00
CA ASN A 95 -10.00 2.79 10.09
C ASN A 95 -8.56 3.24 10.36
N GLY A 96 -7.92 3.94 9.43
CA GLY A 96 -6.50 4.21 9.51
C GLY A 96 -6.05 5.07 10.71
N PRO A 97 -6.79 6.09 11.19
CA PRO A 97 -6.42 6.80 12.41
C PRO A 97 -6.35 5.88 13.64
N ASP A 98 -7.32 4.97 13.79
CA ASP A 98 -7.34 4.02 14.89
C ASP A 98 -6.24 2.96 14.75
N LEU A 99 -5.95 2.53 13.52
CA LEU A 99 -4.81 1.66 13.23
C LEU A 99 -3.48 2.34 13.58
N TYR A 100 -3.27 3.62 13.27
CA TYR A 100 -2.04 4.32 13.66
C TYR A 100 -1.85 4.39 15.18
N LYS A 101 -2.95 4.51 15.93
CA LYS A 101 -2.93 4.59 17.39
C LYS A 101 -2.74 3.22 18.04
N GLY A 102 -3.47 2.20 17.59
CA GLY A 102 -3.51 0.88 18.23
C GLY A 102 -2.57 -0.15 17.63
N ALA A 103 -2.37 -0.12 16.31
CA ALA A 103 -1.59 -1.13 15.58
C ALA A 103 -0.89 -0.56 14.33
N PRO A 104 0.05 0.39 14.48
CA PRO A 104 0.62 1.13 13.35
C PRO A 104 1.32 0.25 12.31
N MET A 105 1.81 -0.93 12.71
CA MET A 105 2.41 -1.92 11.82
C MET A 105 1.44 -2.47 10.75
N ALA A 106 0.12 -2.38 10.99
CA ALA A 106 -0.88 -2.91 10.08
C ALA A 106 -1.26 -1.92 8.96
N VAL A 107 -0.89 -0.64 9.06
CA VAL A 107 -1.22 0.37 8.04
C VAL A 107 -0.43 0.14 6.76
N SER A 108 0.90 0.05 6.84
CA SER A 108 1.76 -0.01 5.65
C SER A 108 1.49 -1.23 4.74
N PRO A 109 1.15 -2.44 5.25
CA PRO A 109 0.70 -3.53 4.37
C PRO A 109 -0.57 -3.21 3.56
N VAL A 110 -1.54 -2.50 4.14
CA VAL A 110 -2.78 -2.11 3.45
C VAL A 110 -2.49 -1.01 2.42
N VAL A 111 -1.65 -0.03 2.76
CA VAL A 111 -1.19 1.01 1.82
C VAL A 111 -0.45 0.37 0.64
N ARG A 112 0.49 -0.54 0.88
CA ARG A 112 1.22 -1.25 -0.18
C ARG A 112 0.32 -2.08 -1.08
N LEU A 113 -0.74 -2.69 -0.53
CA LEU A 113 -1.76 -3.37 -1.32
C LEU A 113 -2.48 -2.38 -2.25
N LEU A 114 -2.92 -1.23 -1.72
CA LEU A 114 -3.56 -0.16 -2.52
C LEU A 114 -2.64 0.34 -3.63
N CYS A 115 -1.38 0.67 -3.31
CA CYS A 115 -0.40 1.13 -4.31
C CYS A 115 -0.18 0.09 -5.41
N ARG A 116 -0.09 -1.19 -5.06
CA ARG A 116 0.05 -2.28 -6.04
C ARG A 116 -1.18 -2.38 -6.95
N VAL A 117 -2.39 -2.28 -6.41
CA VAL A 117 -3.64 -2.27 -7.21
C VAL A 117 -3.60 -1.10 -8.20
N ILE A 118 -3.23 0.10 -7.73
CA ILE A 118 -3.13 1.29 -8.58
C ILE A 118 -2.09 1.10 -9.69
N LYS A 119 -0.88 0.61 -9.38
CA LYS A 119 0.17 0.38 -10.38
C LYS A 119 -0.28 -0.61 -11.46
N LEU A 120 -0.91 -1.71 -11.05
CA LEU A 120 -1.40 -2.72 -11.98
C LEU A 120 -2.51 -2.15 -12.87
N ALA A 121 -3.46 -1.40 -12.31
CA ALA A 121 -4.57 -0.81 -13.04
C ALA A 121 -4.22 0.47 -13.83
N TRP A 122 -3.04 1.07 -13.62
CA TRP A 122 -2.71 2.42 -14.08
C TRP A 122 -2.97 2.69 -15.57
N LEU A 123 -2.64 1.71 -16.42
CA LEU A 123 -2.78 1.81 -17.87
C LEU A 123 -4.10 1.24 -18.41
N GLU A 124 -5.00 0.79 -17.52
CA GLU A 124 -6.27 0.16 -17.90
C GLU A 124 -7.39 1.20 -18.09
N GLY A 125 -7.20 2.42 -17.58
CA GLY A 125 -8.08 3.54 -17.88
C GLY A 125 -7.80 4.79 -17.04
N PRO A 126 -8.28 5.97 -17.48
CA PRO A 126 -8.03 7.24 -16.80
C PRO A 126 -8.59 7.29 -15.38
N GLN A 127 -9.64 6.50 -15.09
CA GLN A 127 -10.21 6.43 -13.75
C GLN A 127 -9.22 5.92 -12.70
N PHE A 128 -8.14 5.24 -13.09
CA PHE A 128 -7.08 4.78 -12.19
C PHE A 128 -5.94 5.80 -12.00
N GLN A 129 -5.97 6.91 -12.73
CA GLN A 129 -4.92 7.93 -12.71
C GLN A 129 -5.28 9.17 -11.88
N ASN A 130 -6.52 9.27 -11.39
CA ASN A 130 -7.00 10.39 -10.55
C ASN A 130 -6.53 10.29 -9.09
N ILE A 131 -5.30 9.83 -8.87
CA ILE A 131 -4.78 9.51 -7.54
C ILE A 131 -4.62 10.75 -6.66
N THR A 132 -4.27 11.89 -7.26
CA THR A 132 -4.08 13.16 -6.55
C THR A 132 -5.39 13.66 -5.96
N GLU A 133 -6.51 13.48 -6.66
CA GLU A 133 -7.85 13.85 -6.19
C GLU A 133 -8.28 12.99 -4.99
N HIS A 134 -8.09 11.67 -5.07
CA HIS A 134 -8.49 10.74 -4.02
C HIS A 134 -7.64 10.93 -2.75
N VAL A 135 -6.32 10.99 -2.90
CA VAL A 135 -5.40 11.16 -1.77
C VAL A 135 -5.47 12.59 -1.20
N GLY A 136 -5.81 13.58 -2.03
CA GLY A 136 -6.00 14.97 -1.58
C GLY A 136 -7.07 15.11 -0.49
N GLN A 137 -8.09 14.24 -0.47
CA GLN A 137 -9.13 14.22 0.57
C GLN A 137 -8.55 13.88 1.96
N PHE A 138 -7.52 13.04 2.03
CA PHE A 138 -6.85 12.69 3.28
C PHE A 138 -6.11 13.89 3.89
N LEU A 139 -5.51 14.73 3.04
CA LEU A 139 -4.74 15.91 3.47
C LEU A 139 -5.60 17.02 4.06
N GLN A 140 -6.93 16.97 3.84
CA GLN A 140 -7.88 17.98 4.30
C GLN A 140 -8.66 17.56 5.56
N SER A 141 -8.38 16.36 6.10
CA SER A 141 -9.16 15.78 7.19
C SER A 141 -8.50 15.99 8.57
N SER A 142 -7.84 14.96 9.12
CA SER A 142 -7.17 15.01 10.43
C SER A 142 -5.65 14.86 10.27
N PRO A 143 -4.83 15.19 11.28
CA PRO A 143 -3.38 14.97 11.21
C PRO A 143 -2.99 13.54 10.83
N LEU A 144 -3.68 12.52 11.37
CA LEU A 144 -3.44 11.13 11.02
C LEU A 144 -3.88 10.78 9.59
N HIS A 145 -4.96 11.38 9.08
CA HIS A 145 -5.30 11.25 7.66
C HIS A 145 -4.23 11.89 6.79
N TRP A 146 -3.70 13.06 7.19
CA TRP A 146 -2.61 13.70 6.46
C TRP A 146 -1.37 12.82 6.41
N VAL A 147 -0.93 12.27 7.54
CA VAL A 147 0.16 11.28 7.61
C VAL A 147 -0.08 10.13 6.63
N MET A 148 -1.31 9.62 6.59
CA MET A 148 -1.70 8.52 5.70
C MET A 148 -1.66 8.90 4.23
N GLY A 149 -2.16 10.10 3.87
CA GLY A 149 -2.10 10.58 2.49
C GLY A 149 -0.66 10.71 2.01
N LEU A 150 0.23 11.20 2.86
CA LEU A 150 1.67 11.25 2.59
C LEU A 150 2.29 9.86 2.50
N GLU A 151 1.89 8.90 3.35
CA GLU A 151 2.33 7.49 3.27
C GLU A 151 1.90 6.85 1.94
N ILE A 152 0.65 7.07 1.50
CA ILE A 152 0.15 6.58 0.20
C ILE A 152 0.99 7.17 -0.94
N TYR A 153 1.24 8.49 -0.96
CA TYR A 153 2.09 9.07 -1.99
C TYR A 153 3.52 8.55 -1.95
N THR A 154 4.07 8.35 -0.76
CA THR A 154 5.44 7.86 -0.57
C THR A 154 5.59 6.46 -1.15
N ASP A 155 4.72 5.54 -0.71
CA ASP A 155 4.72 4.14 -1.15
C ASP A 155 4.34 4.02 -2.63
N LEU A 156 3.42 4.84 -3.12
CA LEU A 156 3.05 4.84 -4.53
C LEU A 156 4.20 5.32 -5.42
N THR A 157 4.91 6.38 -5.02
CA THR A 157 6.06 6.88 -5.79
C THR A 157 7.17 5.83 -5.86
N THR A 158 7.40 5.10 -4.76
CA THR A 158 8.31 3.95 -4.75
C THR A 158 7.80 2.82 -5.64
N ASP A 159 6.53 2.43 -5.52
CA ASP A 159 5.99 1.30 -6.29
C ASP A 159 5.96 1.63 -7.78
N MET A 160 5.73 2.88 -8.18
CA MET A 160 5.69 3.34 -9.57
C MET A 160 7.04 3.34 -10.27
N GLN A 161 8.14 3.11 -9.55
CA GLN A 161 9.44 3.00 -10.21
C GLN A 161 9.46 1.88 -11.24
N PRO A 162 10.22 2.06 -12.35
CA PRO A 162 10.50 0.98 -13.28
C PRO A 162 11.08 -0.21 -12.52
N SER A 163 10.56 -1.40 -12.80
CA SER A 163 10.99 -2.64 -12.15
C SER A 163 11.51 -3.62 -13.19
N ILE A 164 12.64 -4.24 -12.89
CA ILE A 164 13.21 -5.34 -13.68
C ILE A 164 12.36 -6.60 -13.46
N GLY A 165 12.21 -7.40 -14.52
CA GLY A 165 11.57 -8.70 -14.45
C GLY A 165 10.34 -8.82 -15.37
N PRO A 166 9.43 -9.75 -15.04
CA PRO A 166 8.23 -9.97 -15.85
C PRO A 166 7.43 -8.68 -16.01
N SER A 167 6.95 -8.39 -17.22
CA SER A 167 6.19 -7.17 -17.53
C SER A 167 6.96 -5.84 -17.41
N MET A 168 8.30 -5.84 -17.46
CA MET A 168 9.12 -4.61 -17.43
C MET A 168 8.65 -3.54 -18.44
N SER A 169 8.29 -3.93 -19.68
CA SER A 169 7.82 -2.98 -20.70
C SER A 169 6.52 -2.28 -20.29
N ARG A 170 5.59 -3.01 -19.65
CA ARG A 170 4.36 -2.44 -19.10
C ARG A 170 4.69 -1.49 -17.95
N PHE A 171 5.51 -1.92 -16.99
CA PHE A 171 5.83 -1.09 -15.83
C PHE A 171 6.68 0.14 -16.17
N ARG A 172 7.53 0.07 -17.19
CA ARG A 172 8.21 1.25 -17.74
C ARG A 172 7.23 2.25 -18.32
N ARG A 173 6.22 1.79 -19.09
CA ARG A 173 5.14 2.67 -19.59
C ARG A 173 4.32 3.26 -18.45
N THR A 174 4.00 2.47 -17.42
CA THR A 174 3.33 2.94 -16.21
C THR A 174 4.14 4.04 -15.52
N ALA A 175 5.44 3.83 -15.31
CA ALA A 175 6.34 4.79 -14.69
C ALA A 175 6.41 6.11 -15.47
N LEU A 176 6.56 6.05 -16.80
CA LEU A 176 6.56 7.24 -17.66
C LEU A 176 5.23 8.00 -17.60
N SER A 177 4.10 7.27 -17.65
CA SER A 177 2.78 7.89 -17.51
C SER A 177 2.61 8.56 -16.14
N PHE A 178 2.97 7.88 -15.05
CA PHE A 178 2.91 8.43 -13.69
C PHE A 178 3.79 9.68 -13.52
N ARG A 179 5.02 9.63 -14.05
CA ARG A 179 5.97 10.74 -14.10
C ARG A 179 5.35 11.97 -14.77
N ASP A 180 4.63 11.77 -15.87
CA ASP A 180 4.09 12.87 -16.66
C ASP A 180 2.76 13.41 -16.10
N THR A 181 1.93 12.57 -15.49
CA THR A 181 0.57 12.96 -15.08
C THR A 181 0.40 13.26 -13.60
N SER A 182 1.14 12.59 -12.70
CA SER A 182 0.87 12.64 -11.25
C SER A 182 2.06 13.09 -10.42
N LEU A 183 3.28 12.67 -10.78
CA LEU A 183 4.49 12.96 -10.02
C LEU A 183 4.74 14.47 -9.77
N PRO A 184 4.51 15.40 -10.73
CA PRO A 184 4.75 16.82 -10.50
C PRO A 184 3.82 17.40 -9.42
N THR A 185 2.55 17.00 -9.43
CA THR A 185 1.56 17.40 -8.43
C THR A 185 1.92 16.82 -7.06
N ILE A 186 2.29 15.55 -7.00
CA ILE A 186 2.73 14.88 -5.77
C ILE A 186 3.96 15.58 -5.17
N PHE A 187 4.95 15.89 -6.00
CA PHE A 187 6.14 16.64 -5.57
C PHE A 187 5.79 18.03 -5.06
N THR A 188 4.90 18.74 -5.75
CA THR A 188 4.41 20.06 -5.32
C THR A 188 3.76 19.99 -3.95
N ILE A 189 2.91 18.98 -3.70
CA ILE A 189 2.30 18.73 -2.38
C ILE A 189 3.38 18.49 -1.32
N GLY A 190 4.40 17.69 -1.63
CA GLY A 190 5.52 17.43 -0.72
C GLY A 190 6.27 18.70 -0.32
N ILE A 191 6.64 19.54 -1.30
CA ILE A 191 7.35 20.81 -1.05
C ILE A 191 6.46 21.81 -0.30
N GLN A 192 5.19 21.94 -0.67
CA GLN A 192 4.24 22.80 0.03
C GLN A 192 4.07 22.36 1.50
N THR A 193 3.91 21.06 1.73
CA THR A 193 3.80 20.51 3.09
C THR A 193 5.06 20.81 3.90
N LEU A 194 6.27 20.61 3.35
CA LEU A 194 7.52 21.00 4.02
C LEU A 194 7.57 22.49 4.35
N GLY A 195 7.17 23.35 3.42
CA GLY A 195 7.12 24.80 3.63
C GLY A 195 6.15 25.18 4.75
N GLN A 196 4.97 24.54 4.79
CA GLN A 196 3.97 24.75 5.83
C GLN A 196 4.45 24.26 7.21
N VAL A 197 5.14 23.11 7.29
CA VAL A 197 5.73 22.64 8.56
C VAL A 197 6.82 23.61 9.02
N ASN A 198 7.75 23.99 8.15
CA ASN A 198 8.84 24.92 8.49
C ASN A 198 8.31 26.31 8.89
N GLY A 199 7.21 26.77 8.28
CA GLY A 199 6.54 28.01 8.61
C GLY A 199 5.64 27.95 9.85
N GLY A 200 5.54 26.79 10.53
CA GLY A 200 4.67 26.60 11.70
C GLY A 200 3.17 26.66 11.38
N GLN A 201 2.78 26.46 10.11
CA GLN A 201 1.38 26.51 9.65
C GLN A 201 0.64 25.20 9.90
N ILE A 202 1.37 24.08 10.02
CA ILE A 202 0.81 22.79 10.43
C ILE A 202 1.08 22.62 11.92
N ASN A 203 0.01 22.65 12.72
CA ASN A 203 0.09 22.42 14.16
C ASN A 203 -0.45 21.03 14.49
N VAL A 204 0.44 20.06 14.70
CA VAL A 204 0.09 18.71 15.16
C VAL A 204 0.38 18.62 16.66
N SER A 205 -0.68 18.48 17.46
CA SER A 205 -0.55 18.46 18.93
C SER A 205 0.21 17.24 19.45
N ASP A 206 0.08 16.08 18.79
CA ASP A 206 0.76 14.85 19.18
C ASP A 206 2.14 14.75 18.50
N LYS A 207 3.20 14.68 19.32
CA LYS A 207 4.60 14.64 18.84
C LYS A 207 4.93 13.40 18.01
N ASN A 208 4.24 12.27 18.22
CA ASN A 208 4.44 11.07 17.41
C ASN A 208 3.79 11.23 16.03
N GLU A 209 2.60 11.84 15.97
CA GLU A 209 1.94 12.18 14.71
C GLU A 209 2.77 13.18 13.91
N GLU A 210 3.28 14.22 14.57
CA GLU A 210 4.17 15.22 13.96
C GLU A 210 5.43 14.56 13.38
N ARG A 211 6.08 13.67 14.14
CA ARG A 211 7.25 12.92 13.68
C ARG A 211 6.93 12.04 12.47
N ARG A 212 5.77 11.37 12.47
CA ARG A 212 5.33 10.55 11.32
C ARG A 212 5.11 11.42 10.09
N LEU A 213 4.45 12.56 10.24
CA LEU A 213 4.21 13.52 9.16
C LEU A 213 5.53 13.97 8.55
N MET A 214 6.48 14.40 9.40
CA MET A 214 7.81 14.84 8.97
C MET A 214 8.57 13.72 8.24
N LYS A 215 8.56 12.50 8.78
CA LYS A 215 9.20 11.35 8.13
C LYS A 215 8.60 11.09 6.76
N GLN A 216 7.27 11.08 6.64
CA GLN A 216 6.60 10.79 5.38
C GLN A 216 6.85 11.89 4.34
N VAL A 217 6.75 13.18 4.70
CA VAL A 217 6.98 14.26 3.72
C VAL A 217 8.42 14.31 3.24
N LEU A 218 9.41 14.08 4.12
CA LEU A 218 10.82 14.02 3.72
C LEU A 218 11.09 12.83 2.80
N GLN A 219 10.56 11.65 3.14
CA GLN A 219 10.71 10.47 2.29
C GLN A 219 10.00 10.65 0.94
N LEU A 220 8.82 11.26 0.92
CA LEU A 220 8.10 11.58 -0.31
C LEU A 220 8.94 12.45 -1.23
N VAL A 221 9.47 13.56 -0.72
CA VAL A 221 10.30 14.48 -1.50
C VAL A 221 11.57 13.77 -2.01
N CYS A 222 12.21 12.95 -1.17
CA CYS A 222 13.35 12.13 -1.57
C CYS A 222 12.99 11.15 -2.70
N ASN A 223 11.85 10.45 -2.60
CA ASN A 223 11.37 9.51 -3.60
C ASN A 223 11.05 10.20 -4.93
N CYS A 224 10.43 11.38 -4.88
CA CYS A 224 10.14 12.16 -6.09
C CYS A 224 11.42 12.61 -6.79
N LEU A 225 12.40 13.13 -6.04
CA LEU A 225 13.68 13.60 -6.60
C LEU A 225 14.55 12.45 -7.11
N SER A 226 14.42 11.27 -6.51
CA SER A 226 15.16 10.05 -6.89
C SER A 226 14.39 9.19 -7.90
N PHE A 227 13.28 9.68 -8.46
CA PHE A 227 12.51 8.94 -9.45
C PHE A 227 13.35 8.71 -10.72
N ASP A 228 13.22 7.55 -11.38
CA ASP A 228 13.95 7.30 -12.63
C ASP A 228 13.26 8.02 -13.78
N PHE A 229 13.70 9.25 -14.08
CA PHE A 229 13.15 10.08 -15.14
C PHE A 229 13.54 9.60 -16.54
N MET A 230 14.64 8.87 -16.68
CA MET A 230 15.18 8.43 -17.97
C MET A 230 14.61 7.07 -18.40
N GLY A 231 14.02 6.33 -17.45
CA GLY A 231 13.62 4.94 -17.65
C GLY A 231 14.82 4.07 -18.04
N THR A 232 16.01 4.47 -17.61
CA THR A 232 17.27 3.75 -17.82
C THR A 232 17.33 2.65 -16.79
N ILE A 233 16.75 1.50 -17.12
CA ILE A 233 17.14 0.25 -16.48
C ILE A 233 18.58 0.01 -16.96
N PRO A 234 19.59 -0.04 -16.08
CA PRO A 234 20.93 -0.41 -16.50
C PRO A 234 20.85 -1.78 -17.17
N ASP A 235 21.29 -1.86 -18.42
CA ASP A 235 21.46 -3.15 -19.09
C ASP A 235 22.66 -3.83 -18.42
N GLU A 236 22.41 -4.82 -17.54
CA GLU A 236 23.46 -5.72 -17.02
C GLU A 236 24.04 -6.65 -18.11
N THR A 237 23.83 -6.33 -19.39
CA THR A 237 24.46 -6.99 -20.54
C THR A 237 25.62 -6.18 -21.14
N SER A 238 26.03 -5.11 -20.46
CA SER A 238 27.25 -4.37 -20.79
C SER A 238 28.45 -4.87 -19.97
N ASP A 239 28.72 -6.18 -20.06
CA ASP A 239 30.06 -6.72 -19.80
C ASP A 239 30.71 -7.03 -21.16
N GLU A 240 31.86 -6.39 -21.40
CA GLU A 240 32.79 -6.64 -22.52
C GLU A 240 33.27 -8.09 -22.59
#